data_AF-A0A3R5VRG8-F1
#
_entry.id   AF-A0A3R5VRG8-F1
#
_cell.length_a   1.000
_cell.length_b   1.000
_cell.length_c   1.000
_cell.angle_alpha   90.00
_cell.angle_beta   90.00
_cell.angle_gamma   90.00
#
_symmetry.space_group_name_H-M   'P 1'
#
loop_
_entity.id
_entity.type
_entity.pdbx_description
1 polymer ?
#
loop_
_entity_poly.entity_id
_entity_poly.type
_entity_poly.pdbx_seq_one_letter_code
_entity_poly.pdbx_strand_id
1 'polypeptide(L)'
;AHFLPQGTPVPLIPMLVIIETISLFIQPVALAVRLTANITAGHLLMHLIGGAALALTNISAPTALITFIILILLTILEFAVALIQAYVFTLLVSLYLHDNT
;
A
#
# COMPACT_ATOMS: atom_id res chain seq x y z
N ALA A 1 32.85 -8.18 3.63
CA ALA A 1 33.68 -7.48 2.63
C ALA A 1 32.96 -7.53 1.28
N HIS A 2 31.93 -6.71 1.09
CA HIS A 2 31.17 -6.65 -0.17
C HIS A 2 30.31 -5.38 -0.26
N PHE A 3 30.79 -4.25 0.27
CA PHE A 3 30.12 -2.93 0.12
C PHE A 3 30.39 -2.28 -1.24
N LEU A 4 30.96 -3.01 -2.19
CA LEU A 4 31.46 -2.49 -3.44
C LEU A 4 31.34 -3.57 -4.53
N PRO A 5 30.31 -3.52 -5.41
CA PRO A 5 30.53 -3.97 -6.76
C PRO A 5 31.75 -3.22 -7.30
N GLN A 6 32.72 -4.01 -7.75
CA GLN A 6 34.03 -3.58 -8.22
C GLN A 6 33.84 -2.54 -9.34
N GLY A 7 34.19 -1.27 -9.08
CA GLY A 7 34.29 -0.24 -10.14
C GLY A 7 33.89 1.20 -9.80
N THR A 8 33.24 1.50 -8.67
CA THR A 8 32.80 2.87 -8.38
C THR A 8 33.89 3.74 -7.72
N PRO A 9 34.11 5.00 -8.18
CA PRO A 9 35.16 5.86 -7.64
C PRO A 9 34.97 6.12 -6.14
N VAL A 10 36.05 5.95 -5.38
CA VAL A 10 36.10 6.09 -3.90
C VAL A 10 35.44 7.36 -3.33
N PRO A 11 35.39 8.53 -4.01
CA PRO A 11 34.71 9.72 -3.49
C PRO A 11 33.17 9.65 -3.52
N LEU A 12 32.57 8.82 -4.40
CA LEU A 12 31.11 8.75 -4.60
C LEU A 12 30.42 7.73 -3.68
N ILE A 13 31.18 6.82 -3.08
CA ILE A 13 30.70 5.79 -2.15
C ILE A 13 29.93 6.39 -0.96
N PRO A 14 30.45 7.40 -0.21
CA PRO A 14 29.71 7.97 0.91
C PRO A 14 28.42 8.69 0.48
N MET A 15 28.41 9.31 -0.70
CA MET A 15 27.19 9.93 -1.24
C MET A 15 26.14 8.90 -1.61
N LEU A 16 26.55 7.77 -2.21
CA LEU A 16 25.66 6.66 -2.58
C LEU A 16 25.05 5.98 -1.35
N VAL A 17 25.83 5.78 -0.28
CA VAL A 17 25.31 5.22 0.98
C VAL A 17 24.26 6.14 1.60
N ILE A 18 24.48 7.46 1.61
CA ILE A 18 23.50 8.41 2.16
C ILE A 18 22.16 8.35 1.39
N ILE A 19 22.19 8.37 0.05
CA ILE A 19 20.95 8.31 -0.75
C ILE A 19 20.22 6.98 -0.58
N GLU A 20 20.94 5.86 -0.49
CA GLU A 20 20.34 4.53 -0.31
C GLU A 20 19.66 4.44 1.07
N THR A 21 20.32 4.96 2.11
CA THR A 21 19.77 4.99 3.48
C THR A 21 18.49 5.82 3.54
N ILE A 22 18.45 6.96 2.84
CA ILE A 22 17.26 7.81 2.73
C ILE A 22 16.15 7.08 1.95
N SER A 23 16.48 6.43 0.84
CA SER A 23 15.52 5.69 0.01
C SER A 23 14.85 4.55 0.79
N LEU A 24 15.63 3.81 1.58
CA LEU A 24 15.16 2.74 2.46
C LEU A 24 14.21 3.25 3.55
N PHE A 25 14.40 4.48 4.02
CA PHE A 25 13.50 5.13 4.99
C PHE A 25 12.24 5.72 4.34
N ILE A 26 12.31 6.21 3.10
CA ILE A 26 11.15 6.74 2.36
C ILE A 26 10.20 5.62 1.96
N GLN A 27 10.69 4.41 1.68
CA GLN A 27 9.87 3.27 1.27
C GLN A 27 8.76 2.87 2.27
N PRO A 28 9.03 2.69 3.60
CA PRO A 28 7.98 2.45 4.60
C PRO A 28 7.04 3.64 4.75
N VAL A 29 7.56 4.87 4.64
CA VAL A 29 6.73 6.09 4.72
C VAL A 29 5.76 6.14 3.54
N ALA A 30 6.23 5.90 2.32
CA ALA A 30 5.40 5.87 1.12
C ALA A 30 4.36 4.74 1.19
N LEU A 31 4.70 3.61 1.79
CA LEU A 31 3.78 2.51 2.03
C LEU A 31 2.66 2.91 3.01
N ALA A 32 3.03 3.51 4.15
CA ALA A 32 2.09 3.97 5.17
C ALA A 32 1.13 5.03 4.62
N VAL A 33 1.64 5.99 3.84
CA VAL A 33 0.82 7.00 3.16
C VAL A 33 -0.14 6.36 2.16
N ARG A 34 0.33 5.39 1.36
CA ARG A 34 -0.52 4.68 0.39
C ARG A 34 -1.63 3.88 1.08
N LEU A 35 -1.33 3.19 2.18
CA LEU A 35 -2.35 2.46 2.94
C LEU A 35 -3.39 3.41 3.54
N THR A 36 -2.94 4.52 4.14
CA THR A 36 -3.82 5.53 4.73
C THR A 36 -4.71 6.17 3.67
N ALA A 37 -4.15 6.50 2.50
CA ALA A 37 -4.91 7.06 1.38
C ALA A 37 -5.95 6.05 0.84
N ASN A 38 -5.57 4.78 0.67
CA ASN A 38 -6.49 3.75 0.21
C ASN A 38 -7.65 3.54 1.20
N ILE A 39 -7.37 3.37 2.50
CA ILE A 39 -8.40 3.19 3.53
C ILE A 39 -9.29 4.43 3.65
N THR A 40 -8.73 5.64 3.57
CA THR A 40 -9.53 6.87 3.68
C THR A 40 -10.43 7.04 2.46
N ALA A 41 -9.91 6.80 1.26
CA ALA A 41 -10.67 6.89 0.01
C ALA A 41 -11.75 5.81 -0.08
N GLY A 42 -11.42 4.56 0.27
CA GLY A 42 -12.39 3.48 0.26
C GLY A 42 -13.42 3.60 1.38
N HIS A 43 -13.05 4.07 2.57
CA HIS A 43 -14.04 4.41 3.62
C HIS A 43 -15.01 5.52 3.18
N LEU A 44 -14.50 6.57 2.52
CA LEU A 44 -15.37 7.61 1.94
C LEU A 44 -16.28 7.02 0.85
N LEU A 45 -15.75 6.18 -0.03
CA LEU A 45 -16.51 5.51 -1.09
C LEU A 45 -17.60 4.61 -0.50
N MET A 46 -17.29 3.85 0.54
CA MET A 46 -18.24 3.02 1.27
C MET A 46 -19.36 3.85 1.89
N HIS A 47 -19.04 5.03 2.44
CA HIS A 47 -20.04 5.92 2.99
C HIS A 47 -21.00 6.45 1.92
N LEU A 48 -20.48 6.84 0.75
CA LEU A 48 -21.29 7.30 -0.38
C LEU A 48 -22.18 6.19 -0.96
N ILE A 49 -21.62 5.00 -1.18
CA ILE A 49 -22.36 3.84 -1.68
C ILE A 49 -23.38 3.36 -0.64
N GLY A 50 -23.05 3.37 0.64
CA GLY A 50 -23.96 3.01 1.72
C GLY A 50 -25.15 3.97 1.82
N GLY A 51 -24.92 5.28 1.68
CA GLY A 51 -25.99 6.28 1.58
C GLY A 51 -26.88 6.08 0.35
N ALA A 52 -26.26 5.79 -0.81
CA ALA A 52 -27.01 5.46 -2.03
C ALA A 52 -27.82 4.17 -1.88
N ALA A 53 -27.26 3.13 -1.27
CA ALA A 53 -27.93 1.86 -1.00
C ALA A 53 -29.16 2.06 -0.11
N LEU A 54 -29.05 2.88 0.95
CA LEU A 54 -30.18 3.23 1.82
C LEU A 54 -31.27 4.02 1.09
N ALA A 55 -30.91 4.87 0.13
CA ALA A 55 -31.91 5.54 -0.72
C ALA A 55 -32.58 4.56 -1.70
N LEU A 56 -31.80 3.60 -2.24
CA LEU A 56 -32.27 2.57 -3.17
C LEU A 56 -33.19 1.54 -2.51
N THR A 57 -33.04 1.23 -1.21
CA THR A 57 -33.94 0.30 -0.51
C THR A 57 -35.39 0.77 -0.55
N ASN A 58 -35.64 2.08 -0.47
CA ASN A 58 -36.99 2.66 -0.56
C ASN A 58 -37.58 2.61 -1.98
N ILE A 59 -36.76 2.51 -3.02
CA ILE A 59 -37.20 2.51 -4.42
C ILE A 59 -37.36 1.08 -4.95
N SER A 60 -36.38 0.22 -4.70
CA SER A 60 -36.34 -1.14 -5.24
C SER A 60 -35.41 -2.05 -4.45
N ALA A 61 -36.00 -3.05 -3.78
CA ALA A 61 -35.27 -4.06 -3.00
C ALA A 61 -34.19 -4.86 -3.77
N PRO A 62 -34.40 -5.33 -5.03
CA PRO A 62 -33.38 -6.13 -5.70
C PRO A 62 -32.14 -5.31 -6.07
N THR A 63 -32.32 -4.04 -6.43
CA THR A 63 -31.24 -3.12 -6.79
C THR A 63 -30.42 -2.74 -5.56
N ALA A 64 -31.08 -2.55 -4.41
CA ALA A 64 -30.41 -2.32 -3.13
C ALA A 64 -29.53 -3.51 -2.71
N LEU A 65 -30.00 -4.75 -2.92
CA LEU A 65 -29.23 -5.96 -2.62
C LEU A 65 -27.94 -6.03 -3.46
N ILE A 66 -28.00 -5.69 -4.75
CA ILE A 66 -26.83 -5.65 -5.64
C ILE A 66 -25.81 -4.63 -5.13
N THR A 67 -26.23 -3.42 -4.76
CA THR A 67 -25.33 -2.41 -4.19
C THR A 67 -24.68 -2.85 -2.87
N PHE A 68 -25.40 -3.59 -2.03
CA PHE A 68 -24.85 -4.17 -0.80
C PHE A 68 -23.77 -5.22 -1.08
N ILE A 69 -23.97 -6.08 -2.08
CA ILE A 69 -22.97 -7.06 -2.51
C ILE A 69 -21.69 -6.35 -2.99
N ILE A 70 -21.83 -5.27 -3.76
CA ILE A 70 -20.69 -4.46 -4.23
C ILE A 70 -19.93 -3.85 -3.05
N LEU A 71 -20.64 -3.34 -2.03
CA LEU A 71 -20.02 -2.78 -0.83
C LEU A 71 -19.15 -3.82 -0.11
N ILE A 72 -19.68 -5.04 0.07
CA ILE A 72 -18.93 -6.15 0.68
C ILE A 72 -17.70 -6.50 -0.18
N LEU A 73 -17.84 -6.55 -1.51
CA LEU A 73 -16.71 -6.85 -2.38
C LEU A 73 -15.59 -5.79 -2.28
N LEU A 74 -15.95 -4.51 -2.20
CA LEU A 74 -14.99 -3.41 -2.02
C LEU A 74 -14.24 -3.52 -0.68
N THR A 75 -14.93 -3.88 0.42
CA THR A 75 -14.25 -4.09 1.72
C THR A 75 -13.21 -5.21 1.66
N ILE A 76 -13.52 -6.31 0.97
CA ILE A 76 -12.59 -7.43 0.81
C ILE A 76 -11.38 -6.98 -0.03
N LEU A 77 -11.61 -6.19 -1.08
CA LEU A 77 -10.55 -5.67 -1.93
C LEU A 77 -9.59 -4.77 -1.15
N GLU A 78 -10.08 -3.84 -0.32
CA GLU A 78 -9.23 -2.98 0.50
C GLU A 78 -8.35 -3.79 1.47
N PHE A 79 -8.92 -4.81 2.10
CA PHE A 79 -8.16 -5.68 2.99
C PHE A 79 -7.10 -6.51 2.23
N ALA A 80 -7.44 -7.02 1.04
CA ALA A 80 -6.51 -7.74 0.19
C ALA A 80 -5.33 -6.86 -0.24
N VAL A 81 -5.59 -5.60 -0.63
CA VAL A 81 -4.54 -4.63 -0.97
C VAL A 81 -3.65 -4.35 0.24
N ALA A 82 -4.22 -4.20 1.44
CA ALA A 82 -3.45 -3.98 2.66
C ALA A 82 -2.48 -5.14 2.97
N LEU A 83 -2.93 -6.39 2.80
CA LEU A 83 -2.08 -7.58 2.98
C LEU A 83 -0.94 -7.66 1.98
N ILE A 84 -1.23 -7.46 0.69
CA ILE A 84 -0.21 -7.46 -0.37
C ILE A 84 0.84 -6.37 -0.09
N GLN A 85 0.40 -5.22 0.38
CA GLN A 85 1.26 -4.09 0.68
C GLN A 85 2.21 -4.36 1.87
N ALA A 86 1.73 -5.00 2.93
CA ALA A 86 2.56 -5.45 4.05
C ALA A 86 3.56 -6.57 3.64
N TYR A 87 3.13 -7.46 2.74
CA TYR A 87 4.00 -8.52 2.20
C TYR A 87 5.17 -7.95 1.40
N VAL A 88 4.90 -7.06 0.43
CA VAL A 88 5.94 -6.45 -0.41
C VAL A 88 6.97 -5.69 0.43
N PHE A 89 6.52 -5.01 1.50
CA PHE A 89 7.42 -4.34 2.43
C PHE A 89 8.37 -5.30 3.15
N THR A 90 7.84 -6.39 3.69
CA THR A 90 8.64 -7.39 4.40
C THR A 90 9.66 -8.05 3.46
N LEU A 91 9.25 -8.33 2.22
CA LEU A 91 10.12 -8.87 1.18
C LEU A 91 11.29 -7.92 0.87
N LEU A 92 11.01 -6.64 0.65
CA LEU A 92 12.03 -5.63 0.36
C LEU A 92 13.03 -5.51 1.51
N VAL A 93 12.56 -5.39 2.75
CA VAL A 93 13.42 -5.33 3.94
C VAL A 93 14.28 -6.58 4.06
N SER A 94 13.73 -7.78 3.82
CA SER A 94 14.48 -9.02 3.86
C SER A 94 15.58 -9.09 2.79
N LEU A 95 15.29 -8.61 1.57
CA LEU A 95 16.26 -8.59 0.47
C LEU A 95 17.39 -7.62 0.76
N TYR A 96 17.05 -6.43 1.28
CA TYR A 96 18.04 -5.45 1.72
C TYR A 96 18.93 -5.96 2.85
N LEU A 97 18.36 -6.59 3.89
CA LEU A 97 19.16 -7.16 4.99
C LEU A 97 20.11 -8.26 4.49
N HIS A 98 19.67 -9.07 3.52
CA HIS A 98 20.51 -10.11 2.91
C HIS A 98 21.65 -9.52 2.08
N ASP A 99 21.39 -8.46 1.31
CA ASP A 99 22.43 -7.78 0.50
C ASP A 99 23.46 -7.01 1.35
N ASN A 100 23.10 -6.60 2.57
CA ASN A 100 23.96 -5.86 3.50
C ASN A 100 24.74 -6.74 4.50
N THR A 101 24.54 -8.06 4.52
CA THR A 101 25.26 -9.01 5.38
C THR A 101 26.34 -9.74 4.60
#